data_AF-T1BSX2-F1
#
_entry.id   AF-T1BSX2-F1
#
_cell.length_a   1.000
_cell.length_b   1.000
_cell.length_c   1.000
_cell.angle_alpha   90.00
_cell.angle_beta   90.00
_cell.angle_gamma   90.00
#
_symmetry.space_group_name_H-M   'P 1'
#
loop_
_entity.id
_entity.type
_entity.pdbx_description
1 polymer ?
#
loop_
_entity_poly.entity_id
_entity_poly.type
_entity_poly.pdbx_seq_one_letter_code
_entity_poly.pdbx_strand_id
1 'polypeptide(L)'
;AADAVVMAGATTNPYLMAINVQNALRADEIYTLDPPNVPAGVWPIIYFLDQSHRGYCQYFASAMGAMLRTLGVPARLVNGFGPGEEGRLPNGERLITQADAHTWVQVYFPGYGWVNFEPTPDGYYQPAGATANTAPRSPTAAILRSHPGVRSGTPSGPGT
;
A
#
# COMPACT_ATOMS: atom_id res chain seq x y z
N ALA A 1 6.37 19.60 33.62
CA ALA A 1 5.36 20.14 32.68
C ALA A 1 6.00 20.05 31.31
N ALA A 2 5.55 19.11 30.49
CA ALA A 2 6.04 18.95 29.12
C ALA A 2 4.98 19.53 28.19
N ASP A 3 5.40 20.47 27.36
CA ASP A 3 4.55 21.30 26.52
C ASP A 3 3.73 20.44 25.55
N ALA A 4 2.42 20.60 25.66
CA ALA A 4 1.47 20.15 24.66
C ALA A 4 1.72 20.97 23.38
N VAL A 5 2.39 20.35 22.40
CA VAL A 5 2.42 20.89 21.03
C VAL A 5 1.02 20.73 20.45
N VAL A 6 0.23 21.80 20.55
CA VAL A 6 -1.06 21.93 19.90
C VAL A 6 -0.82 22.05 18.39
N MET A 7 -0.86 20.91 17.68
CA MET A 7 -0.82 20.87 16.21
C MET A 7 -2.23 21.12 15.64
N ALA A 8 -2.75 22.33 15.82
CA ALA A 8 -3.99 22.77 15.18
C ALA A 8 -3.67 23.33 13.78
N GLY A 9 -3.66 22.47 12.75
CA GLY A 9 -3.58 22.91 11.34
C GLY A 9 -2.93 21.95 10.36
N ALA A 10 -2.09 21.01 10.82
CA ALA A 10 -1.41 20.00 9.97
C ALA A 10 -2.00 18.58 10.10
N THR A 11 -2.95 18.40 11.02
CA THR A 11 -3.49 17.11 11.49
C THR A 11 -4.78 16.67 10.77
N THR A 12 -5.11 17.25 9.61
CA THR A 12 -6.34 16.91 8.86
C THR A 12 -6.11 16.33 7.46
N ASN A 13 -4.87 16.22 6.98
CA ASN A 13 -4.60 15.62 5.68
C ASN A 13 -4.25 14.13 5.82
N PRO A 14 -5.12 13.19 5.40
CA PRO A 14 -4.87 11.75 5.50
C PRO A 14 -3.60 11.29 4.78
N TYR A 15 -3.21 11.99 3.71
CA TYR A 15 -1.97 11.68 3.00
C TYR A 15 -0.74 12.01 3.83
N LEU A 16 -0.73 13.18 4.48
CA LEU A 16 0.36 13.56 5.38
C LEU A 16 0.41 12.64 6.61
N MET A 17 -0.74 12.20 7.13
CA MET A 17 -0.77 11.18 8.18
C MET A 17 -0.10 9.87 7.71
N ALA A 18 -0.45 9.38 6.52
CA ALA A 18 0.15 8.17 5.96
C ALA A 18 1.67 8.29 5.76
N ILE A 19 2.14 9.43 5.25
CA ILE A 19 3.57 9.71 5.12
C ILE A 19 4.28 9.76 6.47
N ASN A 20 3.69 10.44 7.46
CA ASN A 20 4.30 10.56 8.78
C ASN A 20 4.41 9.20 9.49
N VAL A 21 3.36 8.37 9.44
CA VAL A 21 3.39 7.01 9.98
C VAL A 21 4.44 6.16 9.27
N GLN A 22 4.49 6.21 7.93
CA GLN A 22 5.49 5.47 7.16
C GLN A 22 6.92 5.88 7.54
N ASN A 23 7.17 7.18 7.62
CA ASN A 23 8.50 7.71 7.91
C ASN A 23 8.94 7.40 9.34
N ALA A 24 8.03 7.46 10.32
CA ALA A 24 8.32 7.07 11.70
C ALA A 24 8.74 5.59 11.76
N LEU A 25 7.95 4.69 11.16
CA LEU A 25 8.30 3.26 11.14
C LEU A 25 9.64 2.99 10.45
N ARG A 26 9.94 3.68 9.34
CA ARG A 26 11.21 3.53 8.63
C ARG A 26 12.41 4.10 9.39
N ALA A 27 12.20 5.05 10.29
CA ALA A 27 13.25 5.69 11.07
C ALA A 27 13.53 4.95 12.38
N ASP A 28 12.47 4.50 13.06
CA ASP A 28 12.53 4.00 14.43
C ASP A 28 12.68 2.48 14.49
N GLU A 29 12.21 1.76 13.46
CA GLU A 29 12.16 0.29 13.45
C GLU A 29 13.21 -0.35 12.53
N ILE A 30 13.67 -1.54 12.91
CA ILE A 30 14.73 -2.28 12.22
C ILE A 30 14.13 -3.42 11.40
N TYR A 31 14.41 -3.42 10.10
CA TYR A 31 14.08 -4.55 9.24
C TYR A 31 14.98 -5.76 9.53
N THR A 32 14.37 -6.92 9.79
CA THR A 32 15.06 -8.21 9.94
C THR A 32 14.13 -9.39 9.67
N LEU A 33 14.68 -10.43 9.05
CA LEU A 33 13.99 -11.73 8.87
C LEU A 33 14.06 -12.63 10.10
N ASP A 34 14.82 -12.23 11.13
CA ASP A 34 14.99 -12.96 12.39
C ASP A 34 14.63 -12.06 13.59
N PRO A 35 13.36 -11.67 13.75
CA PRO A 35 12.91 -10.90 14.90
C PRO A 35 12.89 -11.79 16.16
N PRO A 36 13.07 -11.22 17.37
CA PRO A 36 12.98 -11.98 18.60
C PRO A 36 11.59 -12.59 18.80
N ASN A 37 11.54 -13.72 19.52
CA ASN A 37 10.28 -14.38 19.85
C ASN A 37 9.37 -13.46 20.69
N VAL A 38 8.11 -13.35 20.27
CA VAL A 38 7.09 -12.60 21.01
C VAL A 38 6.79 -13.32 22.33
N PRO A 39 6.85 -12.63 23.48
CA PRO A 39 6.48 -13.23 24.76
C PRO A 39 5.02 -13.72 24.77
N ALA A 40 4.76 -14.80 25.49
CA ALA A 40 3.41 -15.35 25.60
C ALA A 40 2.42 -14.31 26.17
N GLY A 41 1.26 -14.19 25.53
CA GLY A 41 0.21 -13.23 25.94
C GLY A 41 0.42 -11.79 25.46
N VAL A 42 1.49 -11.49 24.72
CA VAL A 42 1.72 -10.17 24.12
C VAL A 42 1.33 -10.17 22.65
N TRP A 43 0.67 -9.09 22.21
CA TRP A 43 0.34 -8.92 20.80
C TRP A 43 1.60 -8.62 19.98
N PRO A 44 1.87 -9.35 18.88
CA PRO A 44 3.10 -9.18 18.09
C PRO A 44 3.35 -7.75 17.60
N ILE A 45 2.30 -7.02 17.19
CA ILE A 45 2.42 -5.64 16.73
C ILE A 45 2.81 -4.70 17.88
N ILE A 46 2.25 -4.91 19.08
CA ILE A 46 2.58 -4.11 20.27
C ILE A 46 4.01 -4.40 20.71
N TYR A 47 4.40 -5.67 20.73
CA TYR A 47 5.78 -6.06 21.04
C TYR A 47 6.78 -5.47 20.04
N PHE A 48 6.45 -5.48 18.75
CA PHE A 48 7.24 -4.85 17.70
C PHE A 48 7.44 -3.36 17.94
N LEU A 49 6.37 -2.61 18.20
CA LEU A 49 6.40 -1.16 18.34
C LEU A 49 6.99 -0.65 19.67
N ASP A 50 6.81 -1.38 20.77
CA ASP A 50 7.15 -0.88 22.10
C ASP A 50 8.45 -1.45 22.66
N GLN A 51 8.92 -2.59 22.12
CA GLN A 51 9.99 -3.37 22.76
C GLN A 51 11.02 -3.91 21.78
N SER A 52 10.62 -4.70 20.79
CA SER A 52 11.60 -5.39 19.95
C SER A 52 12.21 -4.50 18.91
N HIS A 53 11.44 -3.54 18.38
CA HIS A 53 11.79 -2.66 17.28
C HIS A 53 12.34 -3.38 16.05
N ARG A 54 11.96 -4.65 15.86
CA ARG A 54 12.57 -5.57 14.90
C ARG A 54 11.51 -6.44 14.26
N GLY A 55 11.42 -6.39 12.94
CA GLY A 55 10.42 -7.15 12.19
C GLY A 55 10.70 -7.20 10.69
N TYR A 56 9.90 -8.00 9.98
CA TYR A 56 9.88 -8.06 8.52
C TYR A 56 8.61 -7.41 7.96
N CYS A 57 8.40 -7.44 6.64
CA CYS A 57 7.36 -6.68 5.93
C CYS A 57 5.95 -6.76 6.55
N GLN A 58 5.54 -7.93 7.06
CA GLN A 58 4.24 -8.09 7.72
C GLN A 58 4.10 -7.27 9.01
N TYR A 59 5.16 -7.13 9.81
CA TYR A 59 5.14 -6.30 11.02
C TYR A 59 4.98 -4.83 10.67
N PHE A 60 5.79 -4.34 9.75
CA PHE A 60 5.74 -2.95 9.26
C PHE A 60 4.38 -2.61 8.65
N ALA A 61 3.87 -3.46 7.75
CA ALA A 61 2.57 -3.24 7.10
C ALA A 61 1.40 -3.33 8.08
N SER A 62 1.46 -4.26 9.04
CA SER A 62 0.41 -4.39 10.06
C SER A 62 0.42 -3.21 11.03
N ALA A 63 1.59 -2.75 11.46
CA ALA A 63 1.73 -1.57 12.31
C ALA A 63 1.19 -0.31 11.62
N MET A 64 1.64 -0.02 10.40
CA MET A 64 1.15 1.12 9.63
C MET A 64 -0.36 1.04 9.40
N GLY A 65 -0.87 -0.12 8.98
CA GLY A 65 -2.30 -0.33 8.75
C GLY A 65 -3.15 -0.14 10.01
N ALA A 66 -2.66 -0.60 11.17
CA ALA A 66 -3.32 -0.40 12.45
C ALA A 66 -3.33 1.08 12.87
N MET A 67 -2.17 1.73 12.87
CA MET A 67 -2.03 3.15 13.22
C MET A 67 -2.89 4.07 12.34
N LEU A 68 -2.94 3.82 11.03
CA LEU A 68 -3.79 4.63 10.15
C LEU A 68 -5.27 4.46 10.45
N ARG A 69 -5.71 3.24 10.74
CA ARG A 69 -7.12 2.98 11.09
C ARG A 69 -7.50 3.61 12.43
N THR A 70 -6.61 3.68 13.42
CA THR A 70 -6.90 4.40 14.68
C THR A 70 -7.03 5.91 14.45
N LEU A 71 -6.36 6.45 13.43
CA LEU A 71 -6.49 7.85 12.98
C LEU A 71 -7.70 8.09 12.06
N GLY A 72 -8.55 7.09 11.82
CA GLY A 72 -9.70 7.20 10.93
C GLY A 72 -9.37 7.21 9.43
N VAL A 73 -8.12 6.87 9.06
CA VAL A 73 -7.68 6.79 7.67
C VAL A 73 -7.94 5.38 7.12
N PRO A 74 -8.76 5.20 6.07
CA PRO A 74 -9.05 3.87 5.56
C PRO A 74 -7.80 3.24 4.90
N ALA A 75 -7.33 2.14 5.48
CA ALA A 75 -6.16 1.41 5.03
C ALA A 75 -6.45 -0.10 4.91
N ARG A 76 -5.73 -0.78 4.01
CA ARG A 76 -5.74 -2.25 3.85
C ARG A 76 -4.32 -2.77 3.62
N LEU A 77 -4.07 -4.01 4.06
CA LEU A 77 -2.84 -4.72 3.75
C LEU A 77 -3.01 -5.41 2.39
N VAL A 78 -1.91 -5.49 1.65
CA VAL A 78 -1.85 -6.24 0.40
C VAL A 78 -0.66 -7.19 0.49
N ASN A 79 -0.89 -8.44 0.09
CA ASN A 79 0.16 -9.46 -0.03
C ASN A 79 0.38 -9.77 -1.50
N GLY A 80 1.63 -9.96 -1.89
CA GLY A 80 2.01 -10.30 -3.25
C GLY A 80 3.49 -10.62 -3.34
N PHE A 81 4.07 -10.32 -4.48
CA PHE A 81 5.49 -10.51 -4.73
C PHE A 81 6.13 -9.18 -5.14
N GLY A 82 7.37 -8.97 -4.72
CA GLY A 82 8.22 -7.89 -5.18
C GLY A 82 8.66 -8.08 -6.63
N PRO A 83 9.54 -7.19 -7.12
CA PRO A 83 9.90 -7.19 -8.52
C PRO A 83 10.65 -8.47 -8.94
N GLY A 84 11.27 -9.25 -8.04
CA GLY A 84 12.10 -10.38 -8.44
C GLY A 84 13.42 -9.92 -9.09
N GLU A 85 14.16 -10.85 -9.67
CA GLU A 85 15.48 -10.58 -10.28
C GLU A 85 15.39 -10.48 -11.81
N GLU A 86 15.92 -9.41 -12.39
CA GLU A 86 16.08 -9.29 -13.85
C GLU A 86 17.24 -10.14 -14.37
N GLY A 87 17.09 -10.68 -15.59
CA GLY A 87 18.22 -11.28 -16.32
C GLY A 87 18.67 -12.65 -15.80
N ARG A 88 17.95 -13.23 -14.84
CA ARG A 88 18.22 -14.59 -14.34
C ARG A 88 17.78 -15.69 -15.31
N LEU A 89 16.86 -15.38 -16.22
CA LEU A 89 16.39 -16.30 -17.26
C LEU A 89 16.96 -15.92 -18.64
N PRO A 90 17.36 -16.89 -19.48
CA PRO A 90 18.08 -16.63 -20.75
C PRO A 90 17.33 -15.78 -21.79
N ASN A 91 16.00 -15.66 -21.64
CA ASN A 91 15.08 -14.97 -22.56
C ASN A 91 14.71 -13.56 -22.09
N GLY A 92 15.35 -13.03 -21.04
CA GLY A 92 15.01 -11.72 -20.47
C GLY A 92 13.76 -11.76 -19.58
N GLU A 93 13.24 -12.95 -19.27
CA GLU A 93 12.21 -13.10 -18.25
C GLU A 93 12.76 -12.80 -16.85
N ARG A 94 11.83 -12.43 -15.97
CA ARG A 94 12.09 -12.07 -14.58
C ARG A 94 11.71 -13.25 -13.70
N LEU A 95 12.65 -13.71 -12.88
CA LEU A 95 12.38 -14.79 -11.94
C LEU A 95 11.76 -14.21 -10.68
N ILE A 96 10.54 -14.64 -10.37
CA ILE A 96 9.83 -14.32 -9.11
C ILE A 96 9.68 -15.63 -8.34
N THR A 97 10.12 -15.60 -7.09
CA THR A 97 10.19 -16.76 -6.19
C THR A 97 9.45 -16.48 -4.89
N GLN A 98 9.37 -17.49 -4.01
CA GLN A 98 8.83 -17.31 -2.67
C GLN A 98 9.63 -16.33 -1.81
N ALA A 99 10.94 -16.15 -2.08
CA ALA A 99 11.77 -15.18 -1.39
C ALA A 99 11.36 -13.73 -1.69
N ASP A 100 10.63 -13.51 -2.78
CA ASP A 100 10.11 -12.21 -3.19
C ASP A 100 8.75 -11.90 -2.56
N ALA A 101 8.19 -12.78 -1.72
CA ALA A 101 6.91 -12.53 -1.07
C ALA A 101 6.97 -11.26 -0.21
N HIS A 102 6.02 -10.36 -0.42
CA HIS A 102 6.02 -9.04 0.22
C HIS A 102 4.63 -8.59 0.65
N THR A 103 4.58 -7.83 1.74
CA THR A 103 3.36 -7.24 2.28
C THR A 103 3.53 -5.73 2.38
N TRP A 104 2.60 -4.98 1.78
CA TRP A 104 2.57 -3.51 1.82
C TRP A 104 1.19 -2.98 2.22
N VAL A 105 1.05 -1.65 2.28
CA VAL A 105 -0.20 -0.99 2.68
C VAL A 105 -0.81 -0.22 1.51
N GLN A 106 -2.13 -0.26 1.39
CA GLN A 106 -2.88 0.65 0.53
C GLN A 106 -3.79 1.55 1.37
N VAL A 107 -3.76 2.84 1.07
CA VAL A 107 -4.56 3.87 1.74
C VAL A 107 -5.56 4.45 0.75
N TYR A 108 -6.82 4.60 1.16
CA TYR A 108 -7.86 5.16 0.30
C TYR A 108 -7.93 6.68 0.43
N PHE A 109 -7.88 7.37 -0.71
CA PHE A 109 -8.13 8.81 -0.77
C PHE A 109 -9.28 9.10 -1.75
N PRO A 110 -10.33 9.85 -1.32
CA PRO A 110 -11.40 10.28 -2.21
C PRO A 110 -10.85 10.98 -3.47
N GLY A 111 -11.39 10.63 -4.64
CA GLY A 111 -10.93 11.14 -5.94
C GLY A 111 -9.70 10.43 -6.54
N TYR A 112 -8.94 9.67 -5.74
CA TYR A 112 -7.72 8.98 -6.18
C TYR A 112 -7.82 7.45 -6.05
N GLY A 113 -8.65 6.94 -5.15
CA GLY A 113 -8.77 5.52 -4.88
C GLY A 113 -7.70 5.00 -3.94
N TRP A 114 -7.29 3.73 -4.12
CA TRP A 114 -6.28 3.08 -3.30
C TRP A 114 -4.86 3.42 -3.78
N VAL A 115 -4.06 3.99 -2.90
CA VAL A 115 -2.66 4.38 -3.17
C VAL A 115 -1.74 3.52 -2.32
N ASN A 116 -0.67 2.99 -2.92
CA ASN A 116 0.30 2.15 -2.25
C ASN A 116 1.25 2.97 -1.35
N PHE A 117 1.58 2.42 -0.19
CA PHE A 117 2.61 2.88 0.74
C PHE A 117 3.47 1.69 1.13
N GLU A 118 4.76 1.95 1.34
CA GLU A 118 5.75 0.94 1.69
C GLU A 118 6.38 1.27 3.04
N PRO A 119 5.89 0.74 4.16
CA PRO A 119 6.47 1.02 5.46
C PRO A 119 7.79 0.29 5.71
N THR A 120 8.13 -0.75 4.95
CA THR A 120 9.36 -1.52 5.14
C THR A 120 10.55 -0.80 4.50
N PRO A 121 11.64 -0.53 5.23
CA PRO A 121 12.85 0.08 4.69
C PRO A 121 13.80 -0.97 4.09
N ASP A 122 13.30 -1.91 3.27
CA ASP A 122 14.10 -3.00 2.70
C ASP A 122 14.94 -2.58 1.47
N GLY A 123 14.62 -1.42 0.88
CA GLY A 123 15.27 -0.90 -0.33
C GLY A 123 14.98 -1.70 -1.60
N TYR A 124 14.18 -2.77 -1.52
CA TYR A 124 13.94 -3.74 -2.58
C TYR A 124 12.55 -3.57 -3.19
N TYR A 125 11.51 -3.49 -2.35
CA TYR A 125 10.16 -3.23 -2.85
C TYR A 125 9.95 -1.72 -3.03
N GLN A 126 9.60 -1.33 -4.25
CA GLN A 126 9.12 0.02 -4.54
C GLN A 126 7.71 -0.12 -5.12
N PRO A 127 6.67 0.37 -4.42
CA PRO A 127 5.33 0.26 -4.94
C PRO A 127 5.22 1.02 -6.26
N ALA A 128 4.56 0.42 -7.25
CA ALA A 128 4.24 1.12 -8.49
C ALA A 128 3.47 2.42 -8.15
N GLY A 129 4.01 3.56 -8.57
CA GLY A 129 3.54 4.90 -8.21
C GLY A 129 4.40 5.67 -7.21
N ALA A 130 5.38 5.04 -6.54
CA ALA A 130 6.36 5.73 -5.68
C ALA A 130 7.37 6.58 -6.48
N THR A 131 7.62 6.21 -7.74
CA THR A 131 8.43 6.99 -8.69
C THR A 131 7.56 7.53 -9.82
N ALA A 132 6.67 8.47 -9.50
CA ALA A 132 6.18 9.42 -10.49
C ALA A 132 5.52 10.61 -9.77
N ASN A 133 6.20 11.76 -9.78
CA ASN A 133 5.51 13.05 -9.92
C ASN A 133 4.77 13.09 -11.26
N THR A 134 3.83 12.17 -11.47
CA THR A 134 2.84 12.24 -12.54
C THR A 134 1.52 12.01 -11.85
N ALA A 135 0.70 13.06 -11.85
CA ALA A 135 -0.66 13.01 -11.35
C ALA A 135 -1.36 11.72 -11.83
N PRO A 136 -2.15 11.06 -10.97
CA PRO A 136 -2.84 9.85 -11.33
C PRO A 136 -3.70 10.10 -12.56
N ARG A 137 -3.45 9.34 -13.63
CA ARG A 137 -4.28 9.39 -14.83
C ARG A 137 -5.63 8.77 -14.47
N SER A 138 -6.69 9.57 -14.56
CA SER A 138 -8.08 9.10 -14.37
C SER A 138 -8.36 7.85 -15.22
N PRO A 139 -9.02 6.82 -14.67
CA PRO A 139 -9.31 5.57 -15.38
C PRO A 139 -10.45 5.68 -16.42
N THR A 140 -10.87 6.88 -16.80
CA THR A 140 -12.07 7.08 -17.65
C THR A 140 -11.86 6.73 -19.14
N ALA A 141 -10.65 6.38 -19.58
CA ALA A 141 -10.39 6.20 -21.02
C ALA A 141 -10.41 4.74 -21.54
N ALA A 142 -10.77 3.74 -20.72
CA ALA A 142 -10.62 2.32 -21.11
C ALA A 142 -11.93 1.55 -21.38
N ILE A 143 -13.09 2.19 -21.40
CA ILE A 143 -14.34 1.55 -21.87
C ILE A 143 -14.90 2.39 -23.02
N LEU A 144 -14.42 2.13 -24.22
CA LEU A 144 -15.12 2.32 -25.51
C LEU A 144 -14.16 1.87 -26.63
N ARG A 145 -14.04 0.56 -26.81
CA ARG A 145 -13.59 -0.02 -28.09
C ARG A 145 -14.61 -1.08 -28.54
N SER A 146 -15.53 -0.58 -29.37
CA SER A 146 -16.15 -1.23 -30.54
C SER A 146 -16.13 -2.77 -30.60
N HIS A 147 -17.31 -3.37 -30.40
CA HIS A 147 -17.65 -4.66 -31.04
C HIS A 147 -18.30 -4.36 -32.40
N PRO A 148 -17.76 -4.84 -33.54
CA PRO A 148 -18.44 -4.71 -34.81
C PRO A 148 -19.43 -5.87 -35.00
N GLY A 149 -20.70 -5.53 -35.25
CA GLY A 149 -21.63 -6.41 -35.93
C GLY A 149 -22.78 -6.98 -35.11
N VAL A 150 -23.83 -6.18 -34.90
CA VAL A 150 -25.21 -6.69 -34.84
C VAL A 150 -26.08 -5.75 -35.68
N ARG A 151 -26.64 -6.27 -36.78
CA ARG A 151 -27.54 -5.52 -37.66
C ARG A 151 -28.84 -5.21 -36.91
N SER A 152 -29.20 -3.94 -36.92
CA SER A 152 -30.46 -3.39 -36.46
C SER A 152 -31.64 -3.91 -37.30
N GLY A 153 -32.52 -4.70 -36.69
CA GLY A 153 -33.89 -4.86 -37.14
C GLY A 153 -34.75 -3.77 -36.50
N THR A 154 -35.44 -2.98 -37.31
CA THR A 154 -36.35 -1.91 -36.89
C THR A 154 -37.72 -2.48 -36.52
N PRO A 155 -38.29 -2.16 -35.34
CA PRO A 155 -39.72 -2.25 -35.13
C PRO A 155 -40.36 -0.87 -35.37
N SER A 156 -41.22 -0.79 -36.36
CA SER A 156 -42.14 0.34 -36.57
C SER A 156 -43.29 0.26 -35.56
N GLY A 157 -43.61 1.38 -34.90
CA GLY A 157 -44.92 1.63 -34.28
C GLY A 157 -45.33 3.09 -34.55
N PRO A 158 -46.43 3.60 -33.99
CA PRO A 158 -47.79 3.03 -33.93
C PRO A 158 -48.88 4.00 -34.49
N GLY A 159 -50.11 3.49 -34.66
CA GLY A 159 -51.34 4.25 -35.00
C GLY A 159 -51.58 4.36 -36.51
N THR A 160 -52.76 4.10 -37.08
CA THR A 160 -54.16 4.03 -36.60
C THR A 160 -54.91 2.94 -37.34
#